data_AF-A0A1G1CZN2-F1
#
_entry.id   AF-A0A1G1CZN2-F1
#
_cell.length_a   1.000
_cell.length_b   1.000
_cell.length_c   1.000
_cell.angle_alpha   90.00
_cell.angle_beta   90.00
_cell.angle_gamma   90.00
#
_symmetry.space_group_name_H-M   'P 1'
#
loop_
_entity.id
_entity.type
_entity.pdbx_description
1 polymer ?
#
loop_
_entity_poly.entity_id
_entity_poly.type
_entity_poly.pdbx_seq_one_letter_code
_entity_poly.pdbx_strand_id
1 'polypeptide(L)'
;MVMKSQVINSLKRERRVCSLAIEHLESQCKEFEKRYYWTTDEFLQKFEEGLAGDNEDFFKWYAIAQGLADWKSTMSALEEVLVD
;
A
#
# COMPACT_ATOMS: atom_id res chain seq x y z
N MET A 1 -10.91 -26.59 7.39
CA MET A 1 -12.16 -26.00 7.96
C MET A 1 -13.04 -25.63 6.78
N VAL A 2 -14.29 -26.08 6.71
CA VAL A 2 -15.17 -25.70 5.58
C VAL A 2 -15.71 -24.29 5.85
N MET A 3 -15.21 -23.30 5.10
CA MET A 3 -15.71 -21.93 5.19
C MET A 3 -17.09 -21.82 4.53
N LYS A 4 -18.01 -21.12 5.21
CA LYS A 4 -19.33 -20.83 4.64
C LYS A 4 -19.19 -19.87 3.45
N SER A 5 -20.01 -20.05 2.42
CA SER A 5 -19.97 -19.23 1.20
C SER A 5 -20.15 -17.73 1.46
N GLN A 6 -20.90 -17.35 2.49
CA GLN A 6 -21.07 -15.95 2.91
C GLN A 6 -19.75 -15.33 3.42
N VAL A 7 -18.90 -16.12 4.08
CA VAL A 7 -17.57 -15.69 4.55
C VAL A 7 -16.66 -15.51 3.34
N ILE A 8 -16.61 -16.49 2.44
CA ILE A 8 -15.82 -16.43 1.20
C ILE A 8 -16.22 -15.20 0.36
N ASN A 9 -17.52 -14.95 0.21
CA ASN A 9 -18.01 -13.79 -0.54
C ASN A 9 -17.65 -12.46 0.12
N SER A 10 -17.56 -12.42 1.46
CA SER A 10 -17.12 -11.22 2.18
C SER A 10 -15.62 -10.98 2.00
N LEU A 11 -14.79 -12.01 2.09
CA LEU A 11 -13.35 -11.93 1.81
C LEU A 11 -13.08 -11.53 0.34
N LYS A 12 -13.84 -12.05 -0.62
CA LYS A 12 -13.74 -11.63 -2.03
C LYS A 12 -14.11 -10.16 -2.25
N ARG A 13 -15.06 -9.62 -1.48
CA ARG A 13 -15.38 -8.19 -1.51
C ARG A 13 -14.25 -7.37 -0.92
N GLU A 14 -13.71 -7.79 0.22
CA GLU A 14 -12.57 -7.14 0.86
C GLU A 14 -11.35 -7.11 -0.07
N ARG A 15 -11.08 -8.21 -0.77
CA ARG A 15 -10.01 -8.25 -1.79
C ARG A 15 -10.17 -7.18 -2.86
N ARG A 16 -11.40 -6.90 -3.31
CA ARG A 16 -11.65 -5.83 -4.29
C ARG A 16 -11.40 -4.45 -3.68
N VAL A 17 -11.79 -4.24 -2.42
CA VAL A 17 -11.52 -3.00 -1.68
C VAL A 17 -10.01 -2.79 -1.54
N CYS A 18 -9.26 -3.82 -1.13
CA CYS A 18 -7.80 -3.79 -1.05
C CYS A 18 -7.17 -3.43 -2.39
N SER A 19 -7.63 -4.03 -3.50
CA SER A 19 -7.11 -3.72 -4.84
C SER A 19 -7.25 -2.25 -5.19
N LEU A 20 -8.44 -1.68 -4.96
CA LEU A 20 -8.72 -0.27 -5.24
C LEU A 20 -7.89 0.66 -4.34
N ALA A 21 -7.69 0.30 -3.07
CA ALA A 21 -6.85 1.06 -2.15
C ALA A 21 -5.38 1.05 -2.60
N ILE A 22 -4.85 -0.11 -2.98
CA ILE A 22 -3.49 -0.26 -3.50
C ILE A 22 -3.31 0.57 -4.76
N GLU A 23 -4.19 0.43 -5.75
CA GLU A 23 -4.12 1.19 -7.00
C GLU A 23 -4.14 2.71 -6.76
N HIS A 24 -4.98 3.17 -5.84
CA HIS A 24 -5.08 4.58 -5.48
C HIS A 24 -3.77 5.09 -4.83
N LEU A 25 -3.25 4.39 -3.83
CA LEU A 25 -2.03 4.78 -3.12
C LEU A 25 -0.79 4.70 -4.02
N GLU A 26 -0.70 3.68 -4.90
CA GLU A 26 0.35 3.60 -5.92
C GLU A 26 0.29 4.79 -6.89
N SER A 27 -0.90 5.21 -7.29
CA SER A 27 -1.05 6.42 -8.09
C SER A 27 -0.55 7.67 -7.36
N GLN A 28 -0.81 7.78 -6.06
CA GLN A 28 -0.32 8.92 -5.27
C GLN A 28 1.20 8.89 -5.12
N CYS A 29 1.80 7.73 -4.82
CA CYS A 29 3.26 7.57 -4.80
C CYS A 29 3.89 8.03 -6.13
N LYS A 30 3.33 7.62 -7.27
CA LYS A 30 3.82 8.01 -8.61
C LYS A 30 3.83 9.52 -8.84
N GLU A 31 2.90 10.27 -8.26
CA GLU A 31 2.90 11.73 -8.37
C GLU A 31 4.06 12.37 -7.61
N PHE A 32 4.43 11.82 -6.45
CA PHE A 32 5.63 12.23 -5.74
C PHE A 32 6.92 11.80 -6.46
N GLU A 33 6.95 10.58 -7.00
CA GLU A 33 8.10 10.08 -7.75
C GLU A 33 8.43 10.98 -8.94
N LYS A 34 7.41 11.43 -9.67
CA LYS A 34 7.57 12.40 -10.77
C LYS A 34 8.02 13.77 -10.28
N ARG A 35 7.54 14.22 -9.12
CA ARG A 35 7.84 15.55 -8.55
C ARG A 35 9.28 15.64 -8.05
N TYR A 36 9.77 14.58 -7.41
CA TYR A 36 11.05 14.57 -6.70
C TYR A 36 12.15 13.78 -7.41
N TYR A 37 11.82 13.07 -8.50
CA TYR A 37 12.75 12.25 -9.28
C TYR A 37 13.43 11.13 -8.48
N TRP A 38 12.73 10.64 -7.45
CA TRP A 38 13.11 9.45 -6.67
C TRP A 38 12.03 8.40 -6.83
N THR A 39 12.40 7.12 -6.79
CA THR A 39 11.41 6.07 -6.52
C THR A 39 10.92 6.17 -5.08
N THR A 40 9.76 5.60 -4.78
CA THR A 40 9.27 5.54 -3.39
C THR A 40 10.26 4.81 -2.48
N ASP A 41 10.95 3.77 -2.97
CA ASP A 41 11.96 3.04 -2.20
C ASP A 41 13.19 3.91 -1.89
N GLU A 42 13.69 4.66 -2.88
CA GLU A 42 14.79 5.63 -2.68
C GLU A 42 14.40 6.72 -1.69
N PHE A 43 13.16 7.21 -1.79
CA PHE A 43 12.61 8.18 -0.86
C PHE A 43 12.56 7.63 0.56
N LEU A 44 12.01 6.43 0.78
CA LEU A 44 11.90 5.82 2.10
C LEU A 44 13.27 5.66 2.75
N GLN A 45 14.26 5.16 2.00
CA GLN A 45 15.63 5.05 2.48
C GLN A 45 16.18 6.41 2.93
N LYS A 46 16.07 7.44 2.07
CA LYS A 46 16.54 8.79 2.40
C LYS A 46 15.80 9.39 3.59
N PHE A 47 14.50 9.14 3.72
CA PHE A 47 13.69 9.68 4.81
C PHE A 47 14.09 9.08 6.16
N GLU A 48 14.29 7.75 6.21
CA GLU A 48 14.74 7.05 7.40
C GLU A 48 16.18 7.40 7.82
N GLU A 49 17.06 7.66 6.85
CA GLU A 49 18.42 8.14 7.09
C GLU A 49 18.48 9.64 7.47
N GLY A 50 17.35 10.37 7.43
CA GLY A 50 17.28 11.81 7.68
C GLY A 50 17.89 12.67 6.57
N LEU A 51 18.06 12.10 5.37
CA LEU A 51 18.67 12.73 4.19
C LEU A 51 17.64 13.29 3.19
N ALA A 52 16.34 13.03 3.39
CA ALA A 52 15.29 13.53 2.50
C ALA A 52 15.13 15.05 2.61
N GLY A 53 15.35 15.63 3.79
CA GLY A 53 15.09 17.05 4.10
C GLY A 53 13.81 17.24 4.93
N ASP A 54 13.33 18.47 5.03
CA ASP A 54 12.24 18.90 5.92
C ASP A 54 10.94 19.30 5.19
N ASN A 55 10.76 18.86 3.95
CA ASN A 55 9.56 19.16 3.18
C ASN A 55 8.34 18.43 3.75
N GLU A 56 7.22 19.14 3.95
CA GLU A 56 5.94 18.57 4.40
C GLU A 56 5.45 17.43 3.49
N ASP A 57 5.73 17.53 2.19
CA ASP A 57 5.37 16.50 1.20
C ASP A 57 6.02 15.15 1.53
N PHE A 58 7.20 15.12 2.18
CA PHE A 58 7.86 13.88 2.56
C PHE A 58 7.09 13.14 3.67
N PHE A 59 6.54 13.85 4.65
CA PHE A 59 5.69 13.21 5.66
C PHE A 59 4.42 12.61 5.04
N LYS A 60 3.83 13.31 4.08
CA LYS A 60 2.66 12.81 3.33
C LYS A 60 3.02 11.58 2.51
N TRP A 61 4.13 11.64 1.76
CA TRP A 61 4.59 10.53 0.93
C TRP A 61 4.94 9.31 1.79
N TYR A 62 5.61 9.51 2.93
CA TYR A 62 5.88 8.44 3.90
C TYR A 62 4.59 7.78 4.40
N ALA A 63 3.60 8.57 4.83
CA ALA A 63 2.32 8.02 5.30
C ALA A 63 1.59 7.22 4.20
N ILE A 64 1.62 7.69 2.96
CA ILE A 64 1.03 7.00 1.81
C ILE A 64 1.76 5.69 1.51
N ALA A 65 3.10 5.71 1.53
CA ALA A 65 3.93 4.52 1.31
C ALA A 65 3.72 3.46 2.41
N GLN A 66 3.61 3.87 3.68
CA GLN A 66 3.28 2.97 4.78
C GLN A 66 1.88 2.38 4.62
N GLY A 67 0.87 3.20 4.31
CA GLY A 67 -0.47 2.70 4.04
C GLY A 67 -0.52 1.73 2.86
N LEU A 68 0.27 1.97 1.81
CA LEU A 68 0.40 1.06 0.69
C LEU A 68 0.99 -0.29 1.11
N ALA A 69 2.03 -0.29 1.95
CA ALA A 69 2.63 -1.50 2.49
C ALA A 69 1.61 -2.31 3.33
N ASP A 70 0.83 -1.64 4.18
CA ASP A 70 -0.21 -2.27 5.01
C ASP A 70 -1.31 -2.92 4.15
N TRP A 71 -1.79 -2.23 3.12
CA TRP A 71 -2.79 -2.77 2.20
C TRP A 71 -2.24 -3.94 1.37
N LYS A 72 -0.98 -3.89 0.96
CA LYS A 72 -0.31 -5.02 0.28
C LYS A 72 -0.19 -6.24 1.20
N SER A 73 0.17 -6.03 2.47
CA SER A 73 0.21 -7.10 3.47
C SER A 73 -1.18 -7.71 3.70
N THR A 74 -2.21 -6.86 3.81
CA THR A 74 -3.60 -7.30 3.95
C THR A 74 -4.06 -8.10 2.74
N MET A 75 -3.74 -7.67 1.52
CA MET A 75 -4.03 -8.40 0.29
C MET A 75 -3.37 -9.78 0.29
N SER A 76 -2.09 -9.87 0.64
CA SER A 76 -1.36 -11.15 0.75
C SER A 76 -2.07 -12.12 1.68
N ALA A 77 -2.45 -11.66 2.88
CA ALA A 77 -3.16 -12.48 3.85
C ALA A 77 -4.55 -12.94 3.35
N LEU A 78 -5.27 -12.08 2.62
CA LEU A 78 -6.56 -12.44 2.01
C LEU A 78 -6.39 -13.49 0.91
N GLU A 79 -5.33 -13.39 0.11
CA GLU A 79 -5.05 -14.33 -0.97
C GLU A 79 -4.65 -15.70 -0.43
N GLU A 80 -3.80 -15.76 0.60
CA GLU A 80 -3.45 -17.01 1.29
C GLU A 80 -4.69 -17.77 1.77
N VAL A 81 -5.68 -17.07 2.33
CA VAL A 81 -6.92 -17.69 2.84
C VAL A 81 -7.90 -18.08 1.72
N LEU A 82 -7.87 -17.40 0.57
CA LEU A 82 -8.81 -17.64 -0.54
C LEU A 82 -8.31 -18.67 -1.58
N VAL A 83 -7.03 -19.02 -1.55
CA VAL A 83 -6.42 -20.04 -2.41
C VAL A 83 -6.62 -21.47 -1.86
N ASP A 84 -6.96 -21.60 -0.57
CA ASP A 84 -7.41 -22.83 0.11
C ASP A 84 -8.94 -23.08 -0.01
#